data_AF-A0A838WPI9-F1
#
_entry.id   AF-A0A838WPI9-F1
#
_cell.length_a   1.000
_cell.length_b   1.000
_cell.length_c   1.000
_cell.angle_alpha   90.00
_cell.angle_beta   90.00
_cell.angle_gamma   90.00
#
_symmetry.space_group_name_H-M   'P 1'
#
loop_
_entity.id
_entity.type
_entity.pdbx_description
1 polymer ?
#
loop_
_entity_poly.entity_id
_entity_poly.type
_entity_poly.pdbx_seq_one_letter_code
_entity_poly.pdbx_strand_id
1 'polypeptide(L)'
;KRSATLVFVENQQQLITSTPSLTKIARIPAEIGRIEFKACDSCDDFVIYAGLLALLKGLILDTTLLDRAIIPDAKLHQISAKQGFDHEDIFNMANKLLTAAEEALINDLDVKFLDPLKQILLSRKTKSHQLIELWKSMGSIEETLKKTYHSLLT
;
A
#
# COMPACT_ATOMS: atom_id res chain seq x y z
N LYS A 1 -5.14 -11.12 15.53
CA LYS A 1 -4.83 -10.65 14.15
C LYS A 1 -4.59 -9.14 14.19
N ARG A 2 -3.63 -8.60 13.45
CA ARG A 2 -3.34 -7.15 13.38
C ARG A 2 -4.16 -6.54 12.24
N SER A 3 -4.77 -5.37 12.46
CA SER A 3 -5.49 -4.66 11.41
C SER A 3 -4.52 -4.05 10.41
N ALA A 4 -4.86 -4.14 9.12
CA ALA A 4 -4.12 -3.48 8.05
C ALA A 4 -4.36 -1.97 8.05
N THR A 5 -5.54 -1.55 8.51
CA THR A 5 -5.94 -0.15 8.64
C THR A 5 -6.58 0.07 10.02
N LEU A 6 -6.32 1.22 10.65
CA LEU A 6 -6.96 1.61 11.91
C LEU A 6 -7.40 3.08 11.84
N VAL A 7 -8.69 3.32 12.09
CA VAL A 7 -9.28 4.67 12.15
C VAL A 7 -9.50 5.07 13.61
N PHE A 8 -9.08 6.28 13.97
CA PHE A 8 -9.26 6.83 15.30
C PHE A 8 -10.52 7.70 15.33
N VAL A 9 -11.49 7.30 16.13
CA VAL A 9 -12.82 7.93 16.21
C VAL A 9 -13.00 8.63 17.56
N GLU A 10 -13.88 9.62 17.62
CA GLU A 10 -14.09 10.44 18.81
C GLU A 10 -14.97 9.72 19.85
N ASN A 11 -16.05 9.06 19.41
CA ASN A 11 -17.09 8.54 20.29
C ASN A 11 -17.33 7.04 20.08
N GLN A 12 -17.89 6.37 21.09
CA GLN A 12 -18.17 4.92 21.03
C GLN A 12 -19.15 4.54 19.92
N GLN A 13 -20.07 5.44 19.56
CA GLN A 13 -21.07 5.24 18.51
C GLN A 13 -20.44 5.11 17.11
N GLN A 14 -19.20 5.58 16.94
CA GLN A 14 -18.45 5.49 15.68
C GLN A 14 -17.61 4.20 15.58
N LEU A 15 -17.59 3.38 16.63
CA LEU A 15 -16.90 2.08 16.58
C LEU A 15 -17.71 1.09 15.74
N ILE A 16 -17.03 0.39 14.83
CA ILE A 16 -17.63 -0.70 14.05
C ILE A 16 -17.24 -2.06 14.61
N THR A 17 -18.17 -3.01 14.49
CA THR A 17 -17.87 -4.42 14.82
C THR A 17 -17.05 -5.04 13.69
N SER A 18 -15.78 -5.35 13.96
CA SER A 18 -14.84 -5.91 12.98
C SER A 18 -13.80 -6.81 13.67
N THR A 19 -13.24 -7.76 12.93
CA THR A 19 -12.17 -8.64 13.45
C THR A 19 -11.05 -8.78 12.41
N PRO A 20 -9.86 -8.18 12.66
CA PRO A 20 -9.46 -7.37 13.81
C PRO A 20 -10.15 -5.98 13.83
N SER A 21 -10.06 -5.27 14.97
CA SER A 21 -10.65 -3.94 15.11
C SER A 21 -10.09 -2.96 14.07
N LEU A 22 -10.98 -2.36 13.27
CA LEU A 22 -10.66 -1.35 12.27
C LEU A 22 -10.88 0.08 12.79
N THR A 23 -11.62 0.26 13.88
CA THR A 23 -11.82 1.53 14.57
C THR A 23 -11.30 1.46 16.00
N LYS A 24 -10.86 2.60 16.56
CA LYS A 24 -10.43 2.74 17.95
C LYS A 24 -10.76 4.15 18.46
N ILE A 25 -11.11 4.29 19.74
CA ILE A 25 -11.29 5.62 20.35
C ILE A 25 -9.96 6.38 20.35
N ALA A 26 -9.98 7.63 19.89
CA ALA A 26 -8.87 8.56 19.92
C ALA A 26 -8.41 8.81 21.37
N ARG A 27 -7.10 8.78 21.62
CA ARG A 27 -6.55 8.97 22.97
C ARG A 27 -6.31 10.43 23.30
N ILE A 28 -6.09 11.22 22.26
CA ILE A 28 -5.90 12.67 22.32
C ILE A 28 -6.68 13.32 21.17
N PRO A 29 -7.06 14.61 21.27
CA PRO A 29 -7.85 15.28 20.24
C PRO A 29 -7.22 15.24 18.85
N ALA A 30 -5.89 15.35 18.74
CA ALA A 30 -5.17 15.32 17.47
C ALA A 30 -5.23 13.97 16.74
N GLU A 31 -5.69 12.89 17.39
CA GLU A 31 -5.90 11.60 16.73
C GLU A 31 -7.28 11.48 16.07
N ILE A 32 -8.25 12.34 16.37
CA ILE A 32 -9.60 12.22 15.82
C ILE A 32 -9.53 12.35 14.29
N GLY A 33 -10.07 11.34 13.59
CA GLY A 33 -10.04 11.26 12.13
C GLY A 33 -8.72 10.72 11.56
N ARG A 34 -7.71 10.42 12.40
CA ARG A 34 -6.45 9.83 11.94
C ARG A 34 -6.68 8.42 11.42
N ILE A 35 -6.08 8.12 10.27
CA ILE A 35 -6.09 6.80 9.65
C ILE A 35 -4.66 6.28 9.61
N GLU A 36 -4.42 5.10 10.19
CA GLU A 36 -3.14 4.40 10.13
C GLU A 36 -3.23 3.25 9.13
N PHE A 37 -2.44 3.31 8.07
CA PHE A 37 -2.21 2.19 7.15
C PHE A 37 -0.93 1.45 7.56
N LYS A 38 -0.98 0.11 7.63
CA LYS A 38 0.08 -0.74 8.19
C LYS A 38 0.55 -1.84 7.24
N ALA A 39 0.23 -1.72 5.96
CA ALA A 39 0.44 -2.77 4.95
C ALA A 39 1.58 -2.46 3.95
N CYS A 40 2.25 -1.32 4.07
CA CYS A 40 3.34 -0.95 3.17
C CYS A 40 4.69 -1.33 3.77
N ASP A 41 5.54 -1.96 2.98
CA ASP A 41 6.96 -2.12 3.30
C ASP A 41 7.65 -0.75 3.26
N SER A 42 8.61 -0.53 4.16
CA SER A 42 9.46 0.65 4.09
C SER A 42 10.36 0.57 2.87
N CYS A 43 10.46 1.65 2.12
CA CYS A 43 11.44 1.80 1.03
C CYS A 43 12.23 3.11 1.18
N ASP A 44 13.25 3.24 0.34
CA ASP A 44 14.18 4.37 0.25
C ASP A 44 13.76 5.41 -0.80
N ASP A 45 12.58 5.25 -1.40
CA ASP A 45 12.11 6.05 -2.52
C ASP A 45 10.87 6.89 -2.16
N PHE A 46 11.06 8.21 -2.03
CA PHE A 46 9.98 9.15 -1.75
C PHE A 46 8.93 9.25 -2.85
N VAL A 47 9.27 8.92 -4.10
CA VAL A 47 8.30 8.87 -5.20
C VAL A 47 7.28 7.76 -4.96
N ILE A 48 7.72 6.62 -4.41
CA ILE A 48 6.82 5.52 -4.03
C ILE A 48 5.93 5.93 -2.86
N TYR A 49 6.46 6.62 -1.84
CA TYR A 49 5.62 7.14 -0.76
C TYR A 49 4.57 8.12 -1.25
N ALA A 50 4.93 9.06 -2.15
CA ALA A 50 3.97 9.98 -2.75
C ALA A 50 2.86 9.23 -3.49
N GLY A 51 3.22 8.22 -4.29
CA GLY A 51 2.24 7.39 -4.99
C GLY A 51 1.35 6.57 -4.06
N LEU A 52 1.91 5.97 -3.00
CA LEU A 52 1.14 5.24 -2.00
C LEU A 52 0.16 6.17 -1.26
N LEU A 53 0.59 7.38 -0.89
CA LEU A 53 -0.29 8.36 -0.23
C LEU A 53 -1.42 8.81 -1.17
N ALA A 54 -1.12 9.07 -2.45
CA ALA A 54 -2.14 9.39 -3.45
C ALA A 54 -3.13 8.22 -3.65
N LEU A 55 -2.63 6.98 -3.74
CA LEU A 55 -3.48 5.79 -3.83
C LEU A 55 -4.42 5.68 -2.64
N LEU A 56 -3.91 5.83 -1.42
CA LEU A 56 -4.72 5.78 -0.20
C LEU A 56 -5.76 6.90 -0.15
N LYS A 57 -5.38 8.13 -0.54
CA LYS A 57 -6.31 9.27 -0.66
C LYS A 57 -7.44 8.97 -1.64
N GLY A 58 -7.11 8.47 -2.84
CA GLY A 58 -8.11 8.09 -3.85
C GLY A 58 -9.04 6.99 -3.35
N LEU A 59 -8.52 5.94 -2.72
CA LEU A 59 -9.33 4.85 -2.15
C LEU A 59 -10.24 5.29 -0.99
N ILE A 60 -9.85 6.31 -0.22
CA ILE A 60 -10.70 6.89 0.83
C ILE A 60 -11.87 7.66 0.21
N LEU A 61 -11.62 8.39 -0.89
CA LEU A 61 -12.63 9.20 -1.58
C LEU A 61 -13.53 8.37 -2.50
N ASP A 62 -13.06 7.21 -2.95
CA ASP A 62 -13.81 6.33 -3.83
C ASP A 62 -15.07 5.75 -3.17
N THR A 63 -16.15 5.82 -3.94
CA THR A 63 -17.48 5.27 -3.59
C THR A 63 -17.92 4.16 -4.54
N THR A 64 -17.11 3.82 -5.54
CA THR A 64 -17.46 2.85 -6.58
C THR A 64 -17.05 1.41 -6.21
N LEU A 65 -16.01 1.24 -5.40
CA LEU A 65 -15.58 -0.05 -4.88
C LEU A 65 -16.51 -0.52 -3.77
N LEU A 66 -17.49 -1.34 -4.16
CA LEU A 66 -18.40 -2.04 -3.25
C LEU A 66 -17.72 -3.24 -2.58
N ASP A 67 -18.35 -3.77 -1.53
CA ASP A 67 -17.96 -5.02 -0.86
C ASP A 67 -16.53 -5.06 -0.28
N ARG A 68 -16.07 -3.91 0.26
CA ARG A 68 -14.76 -3.81 0.92
C ARG A 68 -14.68 -4.74 2.14
N ALA A 69 -13.76 -5.70 2.09
CA ALA A 69 -13.59 -6.69 3.15
C ALA A 69 -13.15 -6.03 4.48
N ILE A 70 -13.83 -6.38 5.56
CA ILE A 70 -13.47 -5.96 6.94
C ILE A 70 -12.70 -7.03 7.72
N ILE A 71 -12.44 -8.18 7.08
CA ILE A 71 -11.69 -9.31 7.65
C ILE A 71 -10.52 -9.64 6.72
N PRO A 72 -9.27 -9.67 7.21
CA PRO A 72 -8.12 -10.04 6.41
C PRO A 72 -8.19 -11.50 5.94
N ASP A 73 -7.92 -11.71 4.66
CA ASP A 73 -7.72 -13.03 4.07
C ASP A 73 -6.23 -13.40 4.11
N ALA A 74 -5.88 -14.32 5.00
CA ALA A 74 -4.51 -14.76 5.20
C ALA A 74 -3.93 -15.50 3.98
N LYS A 75 -4.77 -16.22 3.22
CA LYS A 75 -4.33 -16.97 2.05
C LYS A 75 -4.00 -16.00 0.91
N LEU A 76 -4.88 -15.03 0.66
CA LEU A 76 -4.64 -13.96 -0.32
C LEU A 76 -3.40 -13.12 0.04
N HIS A 77 -3.20 -12.80 1.32
CA HIS A 77 -1.96 -12.14 1.75
C HIS A 77 -0.71 -12.96 1.43
N GLN A 78 -0.73 -14.28 1.67
CA GLN A 78 0.40 -15.15 1.33
C GLN A 78 0.63 -15.28 -0.17
N ILE A 79 -0.44 -15.34 -0.96
CA ILE A 79 -0.36 -15.35 -2.43
C ILE A 79 0.30 -14.05 -2.91
N SER A 80 -0.20 -12.90 -2.46
CA SER A 80 0.34 -11.59 -2.80
C SER A 80 1.82 -11.47 -2.40
N ALA A 81 2.20 -11.89 -1.19
CA ALA A 81 3.59 -11.80 -0.73
C ALA A 81 4.56 -12.71 -1.52
N LYS A 82 4.09 -13.84 -2.04
CA LYS A 82 4.94 -14.81 -2.77
C LYS A 82 5.01 -14.55 -4.26
N GLN A 83 3.90 -14.13 -4.85
CA GLN A 83 3.73 -14.04 -6.31
C GLN A 83 3.57 -12.61 -6.80
N GLY A 84 3.18 -11.66 -5.93
CA GLY A 84 2.99 -10.26 -6.30
C GLY A 84 2.09 -10.12 -7.54
N PHE A 85 2.55 -9.30 -8.48
CA PHE A 85 1.84 -9.03 -9.74
C PHE A 85 1.99 -10.13 -10.79
N ASP A 86 2.75 -11.20 -10.54
CA ASP A 86 2.77 -12.38 -11.42
C ASP A 86 1.49 -13.24 -11.25
N HIS A 87 0.77 -13.07 -10.13
CA HIS A 87 -0.54 -13.68 -9.95
C HIS A 87 -1.63 -12.81 -10.59
N GLU A 88 -2.33 -13.34 -11.59
CA GLU A 88 -3.32 -12.58 -12.38
C GLU A 88 -4.40 -11.92 -11.53
N ASP A 89 -4.98 -12.60 -10.53
CA ASP A 89 -6.00 -11.96 -9.68
C ASP A 89 -5.45 -10.77 -8.87
N ILE A 90 -4.19 -10.85 -8.43
CA ILE A 90 -3.55 -9.74 -7.70
C ILE A 90 -3.27 -8.58 -8.65
N PHE A 91 -2.77 -8.86 -9.85
CA PHE A 91 -2.54 -7.85 -10.89
C PHE A 91 -3.85 -7.15 -11.28
N ASN A 92 -4.89 -7.92 -11.60
CA ASN A 92 -6.20 -7.40 -12.03
C ASN A 92 -6.86 -6.57 -10.93
N MET A 93 -6.81 -7.04 -9.68
CA MET A 93 -7.34 -6.28 -8.55
C MET A 93 -6.51 -5.02 -8.28
N ALA A 94 -5.18 -5.08 -8.33
CA ALA A 94 -4.33 -3.90 -8.19
C ALA A 94 -4.62 -2.85 -9.27
N ASN A 95 -4.86 -3.29 -10.52
CA ASN A 95 -5.25 -2.40 -11.60
C ASN A 95 -6.59 -1.73 -11.31
N LYS A 96 -7.60 -2.51 -10.92
CA LYS A 96 -8.92 -2.00 -10.52
C LYS A 96 -8.83 -0.96 -9.40
N LEU A 97 -8.01 -1.22 -8.38
CA LEU A 97 -7.81 -0.30 -7.26
C LEU A 97 -7.12 1.00 -7.71
N LEU A 98 -6.11 0.91 -8.58
CA LEU A 98 -5.43 2.09 -9.15
C LEU A 98 -6.37 2.93 -10.01
N THR A 99 -7.17 2.30 -10.86
CA THR A 99 -8.18 3.00 -11.69
C THR A 99 -9.20 3.71 -10.83
N ALA A 100 -9.77 3.04 -9.81
CA ALA A 100 -10.73 3.67 -8.91
C ALA A 100 -10.13 4.87 -8.15
N ALA A 101 -8.88 4.75 -7.69
CA ALA A 101 -8.19 5.86 -7.04
C ALA A 101 -7.91 7.03 -8.00
N GLU A 102 -7.55 6.74 -9.25
CA GLU A 102 -7.35 7.75 -10.30
C GLU A 102 -8.65 8.49 -10.62
N GLU A 103 -9.75 7.76 -10.83
CA GLU A 103 -11.07 8.35 -11.09
C GLU A 103 -11.54 9.22 -9.92
N ALA A 104 -11.36 8.75 -8.68
CA ALA A 104 -11.69 9.53 -7.48
C ALA A 104 -10.83 10.80 -7.33
N LEU A 105 -9.65 10.84 -7.95
CA LEU A 105 -8.72 11.97 -7.91
C LEU A 105 -8.68 12.78 -9.21
N ILE A 106 -9.63 12.60 -10.14
CA ILE A 106 -9.56 13.19 -11.49
C ILE A 106 -9.35 14.73 -11.51
N ASN A 107 -9.86 15.44 -10.49
CA ASN A 107 -9.73 16.90 -10.35
C ASN A 107 -8.72 17.31 -9.27
N ASP A 108 -7.94 16.36 -8.75
CA ASP A 108 -6.98 16.55 -7.67
C ASP A 108 -5.55 16.54 -8.22
N LEU A 109 -4.72 17.49 -7.78
CA LEU A 109 -3.34 17.63 -8.27
C LEU A 109 -2.46 16.43 -7.91
N ASP A 110 -2.84 15.63 -6.92
CA ASP A 110 -2.10 14.46 -6.47
C ASP A 110 -2.28 13.25 -7.40
N VAL A 111 -3.23 13.28 -8.35
CA VAL A 111 -3.47 12.17 -9.28
C VAL A 111 -2.21 11.75 -10.06
N LYS A 112 -1.36 12.73 -10.40
CA LYS A 112 -0.07 12.51 -11.08
C LYS A 112 0.90 11.63 -10.28
N PHE A 113 0.76 11.58 -8.95
CA PHE A 113 1.63 10.75 -8.12
C PHE A 113 1.29 9.25 -8.25
N LEU A 114 0.18 8.89 -8.90
CA LEU A 114 -0.14 7.49 -9.19
C LEU A 114 0.70 6.90 -10.34
N ASP A 115 1.30 7.73 -11.19
CA ASP A 115 2.01 7.26 -12.39
C ASP A 115 3.15 6.26 -12.11
N PRO A 116 4.02 6.47 -11.10
CA PRO A 116 5.04 5.49 -10.72
C PRO A 116 4.44 4.13 -10.33
N LEU A 117 3.31 4.12 -9.63
CA LEU A 117 2.63 2.87 -9.25
C LEU A 117 2.05 2.15 -10.46
N LYS A 118 1.48 2.90 -11.42
CA LYS A 118 1.02 2.32 -12.69
C LYS A 118 2.16 1.69 -13.47
N GLN A 119 3.33 2.33 -13.54
CA GLN A 119 4.50 1.77 -14.22
C GLN A 119 5.02 0.49 -13.53
N ILE A 120 5.05 0.46 -12.20
CA ILE A 120 5.39 -0.74 -11.43
C ILE A 120 4.40 -1.88 -11.73
N LEU A 121 3.10 -1.57 -11.75
CA LEU A 121 2.08 -2.57 -12.03
C LEU A 121 2.20 -3.09 -13.48
N LEU A 122 2.28 -2.19 -14.46
CA LEU A 122 2.39 -2.52 -15.89
C LEU A 122 3.63 -3.38 -16.19
N SER A 123 4.77 -3.03 -15.62
CA SER A 123 6.00 -3.81 -15.78
C SER A 123 5.98 -5.13 -14.99
N ARG A 124 5.08 -5.26 -14.00
CA ARG A 124 5.08 -6.32 -12.98
C ARG A 124 6.43 -6.43 -12.24
N LYS A 125 7.25 -5.38 -12.26
CA LYS A 125 8.58 -5.34 -11.63
C LYS A 125 8.56 -4.39 -10.44
N THR A 126 8.80 -4.98 -9.28
CA THR A 126 8.91 -4.29 -7.98
C THR A 126 10.37 -4.18 -7.54
N LYS A 127 10.64 -3.42 -6.47
CA LYS A 127 11.97 -3.36 -5.83
C LYS A 127 12.46 -4.74 -5.38
N SER A 128 11.56 -5.66 -5.00
CA SER A 128 11.96 -7.03 -4.63
C SER A 128 12.58 -7.81 -5.79
N HIS A 129 12.13 -7.59 -7.04
CA HIS A 129 12.76 -8.18 -8.22
C HIS A 129 14.21 -7.70 -8.37
N GLN A 130 14.42 -6.38 -8.27
CA GLN A 130 15.76 -5.78 -8.36
C GLN A 130 16.68 -6.30 -7.26
N LEU A 131 16.18 -6.43 -6.02
CA LEU A 131 16.93 -6.99 -4.90
C LEU A 131 17.33 -8.45 -5.13
N ILE A 132 16.41 -9.27 -5.66
CA ILE A 132 16.68 -10.68 -5.96
C ILE A 132 17.73 -10.81 -7.07
N GLU A 133 17.62 -10.02 -8.14
CA GLU A 133 18.59 -10.02 -9.24
C GLU A 133 19.98 -9.58 -8.74
N LEU A 134 20.03 -8.53 -7.92
CA LEU A 134 21.26 -8.03 -7.36
C LEU A 134 21.93 -9.08 -6.46
N TRP A 135 21.14 -9.70 -5.57
CA TRP A 135 21.61 -10.79 -4.71
C TRP A 135 22.14 -11.98 -5.51
N LYS A 136 21.42 -12.41 -6.56
CA LYS A 136 21.88 -13.49 -7.45
C LYS A 136 23.19 -13.15 -8.15
N SER A 137 23.39 -11.89 -8.54
CA SER A 137 24.62 -11.45 -9.20
C SER A 137 25.82 -11.35 -8.24
N MET A 138 25.59 -10.95 -6.99
CA MET A 138 26.64 -10.69 -6.01
C MET A 138 26.97 -11.90 -5.14
N GLY A 139 26.03 -12.83 -4.95
CA GLY A 139 26.18 -13.98 -4.04
C GLY A 139 26.29 -13.59 -2.56
N SER A 140 26.13 -12.31 -2.21
CA SER A 140 26.28 -11.78 -0.85
C SER A 140 25.13 -10.84 -0.50
N ILE A 141 24.47 -11.11 0.63
CA ILE A 141 23.41 -10.26 1.18
C ILE A 141 24.01 -8.91 1.61
N GLU A 142 25.18 -8.91 2.25
CA GLU A 142 25.83 -7.68 2.73
C GLU A 142 26.10 -6.70 1.58
N GLU A 143 26.70 -7.17 0.50
CA GLU A 143 27.02 -6.34 -0.66
C GLU A 143 25.75 -5.86 -1.40
N THR A 144 24.72 -6.69 -1.44
CA THR A 144 23.39 -6.31 -1.97
C THR A 144 22.81 -5.13 -1.20
N LEU A 145 22.84 -5.18 0.14
CA LEU A 145 22.32 -4.11 0.99
C LEU A 145 23.15 -2.83 0.85
N LYS A 146 24.49 -2.93 0.88
CA LYS A 146 25.38 -1.77 0.69
C LYS A 146 25.05 -1.04 -0.61
N LYS A 147 24.91 -1.77 -1.72
CA LYS A 147 24.63 -1.19 -3.03
C LYS A 147 23.21 -0.65 -3.16
N THR A 148 22.23 -1.26 -2.48
CA THR A 148 20.84 -0.78 -2.48
C THR A 148 20.73 0.63 -1.90
N TYR A 149 21.44 0.91 -0.80
CA TYR A 149 21.34 2.19 -0.10
C TYR A 149 22.42 3.21 -0.47
N HIS A 150 23.50 2.80 -1.15
CA HIS A 150 24.57 3.74 -1.58
C HIS A 150 24.22 4.57 -2.82
N SER A 151 23.24 4.17 -3.65
CA SER A 151 22.87 4.95 -4.84
C SER A 151 22.15 6.28 -4.53
N LEU A 152 22.01 6.63 -3.24
CA LEU A 152 21.38 7.87 -2.76
C LEU A 152 22.40 8.94 -2.33
N LEU A 153 23.71 8.66 -2.44
CA LEU A 153 24.80 9.55 -2.03
C LEU A 153 25.59 10.17 -3.20
N THR A 154 25.09 10.05 -4.42
CA THR A 154 25.64 10.66 -5.64
C THR A 154 24.54 11.37 -6.41
#